data_AF-A0A4Q3TT40-F1
#
_entry.id   AF-A0A4Q3TT40-F1
#
_cell.length_a   1.000
_cell.length_b   1.000
_cell.length_c   1.000
_cell.angle_alpha   90.00
_cell.angle_beta   90.00
_cell.angle_gamma   90.00
#
_symmetry.space_group_name_H-M   'P 1'
#
loop_
_entity.id
_entity.type
_entity.pdbx_description
1 polymer ?
#
loop_
_entity_poly.entity_id
_entity_poly.type
_entity_poly.pdbx_seq_one_letter_code
_entity_poly.pdbx_strand_id
1 'polypeptide(L)' 'EEPVDRDRLGIRFGPHVAAVDGAPSPNYDEARMSAYMKNPEIDITVDVGAGRASATVWTCDLTKRYIEINGDYRS' A
#
# COMPACT_ATOMS: atom_id res chain seq x y z
N GLU A 1 -16.10 15.04 -11.62
CA GLU A 1 -15.82 13.60 -11.71
C GLU A 1 -14.72 13.28 -10.71
N GLU A 2 -14.86 12.23 -9.90
CA GLU A 2 -13.72 11.78 -9.09
C GLU A 2 -12.66 11.25 -10.06
N PRO A 3 -11.41 11.74 -10.02
CA PRO A 3 -10.34 11.31 -10.93
C PRO A 3 -9.87 9.86 -10.70
N VAL A 4 -10.50 9.15 -9.77
CA VAL A 4 -10.22 7.76 -9.40
C VAL A 4 -11.49 6.95 -9.58
N ASP A 5 -11.39 5.87 -10.36
CA ASP A 5 -12.49 4.93 -10.53
C ASP A 5 -12.39 3.86 -9.44
N ARG A 6 -13.22 4.02 -8.39
CA ARG A 6 -13.19 3.15 -7.21
C ARG A 6 -13.53 1.71 -7.56
N ASP A 7 -14.43 1.48 -8.52
CA ASP A 7 -14.91 0.16 -8.91
C ASP A 7 -13.89 -0.60 -9.77
N ARG A 8 -12.82 0.08 -10.19
CA ARG A 8 -11.71 -0.51 -10.95
C ARG A 8 -10.38 -0.47 -10.20
N LEU A 9 -10.41 -0.12 -8.92
CA LEU A 9 -9.22 0.01 -8.10
C LEU A 9 -8.59 -1.36 -7.82
N GLY A 10 -7.29 -1.45 -8.06
CA GLY A 10 -6.48 -2.64 -7.81
C GLY A 10 -5.29 -2.32 -6.90
N ILE A 11 -5.03 -3.19 -5.92
CA ILE A 11 -3.89 -3.03 -5.00
C ILE A 11 -3.12 -4.34 -4.91
N ARG A 12 -1.78 -4.27 -5.01
CA ARG A 12 -0.88 -5.40 -4.77
C ARG A 12 0.31 -4.99 -3.90
N PHE A 13 0.78 -5.96 -3.11
CA PHE A 13 2.01 -5.89 -2.33
C PHE A 13 2.95 -6.97 -2.88
N GLY A 14 3.98 -6.55 -3.60
CA GLY A 14 4.82 -7.43 -4.41
C GLY A 14 3.97 -8.37 -5.28
N PRO A 15 4.08 -9.71 -5.11
CA PRO A 15 3.31 -10.68 -5.89
C PRO A 15 1.88 -10.91 -5.34
N HIS A 16 1.50 -10.34 -4.20
CA HIS A 16 0.24 -10.61 -3.52
C HIS A 16 -0.82 -9.57 -3.86
N VAL A 17 -1.99 -10.02 -4.33
CA VAL A 17 -3.11 -9.14 -4.69
C VAL A 17 -4.00 -8.91 -3.47
N ALA A 18 -4.11 -7.67 -3.02
CA ALA A 18 -4.94 -7.26 -1.90
C ALA A 18 -6.36 -6.90 -2.34
N ALA A 19 -6.50 -6.18 -3.46
CA ALA A 19 -7.79 -5.73 -3.97
C ALA A 19 -7.86 -5.82 -5.51
N VAL A 20 -9.05 -6.13 -6.01
CA VAL A 20 -9.44 -6.12 -7.43
C VAL A 20 -10.86 -5.56 -7.55
N ASP A 21 -11.14 -4.81 -8.62
CA ASP A 21 -12.45 -4.23 -8.88
C ASP A 21 -13.04 -3.48 -7.68
N GLY A 22 -12.20 -2.70 -6.98
CA GLY A 22 -12.61 -1.91 -5.81
C GLY A 22 -12.90 -2.70 -4.53
N ALA A 23 -12.73 -4.02 -4.54
CA ALA A 23 -13.04 -4.90 -3.41
C ALA A 23 -11.83 -5.76 -3.00
N PRO A 24 -11.81 -6.31 -1.77
CA PRO A 24 -10.80 -7.28 -1.37
C PRO A 24 -10.72 -8.47 -2.34
N SER A 25 -9.50 -8.88 -2.68
CA SER A 25 -9.28 -10.00 -3.59
C SER A 25 -9.94 -11.28 -3.07
N PRO A 26 -10.70 -12.03 -3.90
CA PRO A 26 -11.27 -13.32 -3.50
C PRO A 26 -10.19 -14.37 -3.17
N ASN A 27 -8.97 -14.15 -3.66
CA ASN A 27 -7.80 -15.00 -3.41
C ASN A 27 -6.86 -14.40 -2.36
N TYR A 28 -7.35 -13.45 -1.55
CA TYR A 28 -6.56 -12.86 -0.49
C TYR A 28 -6.15 -13.91 0.56
N ASP A 29 -4.86 -13.96 0.87
CA ASP A 29 -4.28 -14.82 1.90
C ASP A 29 -3.51 -13.95 2.90
N GLU A 30 -4.14 -13.72 4.05
CA GLU A 30 -3.60 -12.91 5.14
C GLU A 30 -2.24 -13.42 5.60
N ALA A 31 -2.05 -14.74 5.68
CA ALA A 31 -0.79 -15.31 6.18
C ALA A 31 0.36 -15.03 5.22
N ARG A 32 0.12 -15.15 3.90
CA ARG A 32 1.12 -14.80 2.87
C ARG A 32 1.41 -13.30 2.86
N MET A 33 0.36 -12.48 2.94
CA MET A 33 0.50 -11.02 2.98
C MET A 33 1.32 -10.58 4.20
N SER A 34 0.94 -11.05 5.39
CA SER A 34 1.65 -10.81 6.64
C SER A 34 3.10 -11.30 6.63
N ALA A 35 3.40 -12.41 5.92
CA ALA A 35 4.77 -12.86 5.75
C ALA A 35 5.58 -11.91 4.84
N TYR A 36 5.00 -11.46 3.72
CA TYR A 36 5.63 -10.51 2.81
C TYR A 36 5.91 -9.16 3.47
N MET A 37 4.98 -8.66 4.29
CA MET A 37 5.12 -7.38 5.01
C MET A 37 6.27 -7.33 6.03
N LYS A 38 6.89 -8.48 6.35
CA LYS A 38 8.08 -8.55 7.23
C LYS A 38 9.39 -8.28 6.50
N ASN A 39 9.35 -8.14 5.17
CA ASN A 39 10.54 -7.83 4.38
C ASN A 39 11.02 -6.39 4.64
N PRO A 40 12.32 -6.12 4.49
CA PRO A 40 12.87 -4.77 4.67
C PRO A 40 12.44 -3.80 3.56
N GLU A 41 12.11 -4.32 2.38
CA GLU A 41 11.62 -3.55 1.22
C GLU A 41 10.26 -4.10 0.81
N ILE A 42 9.29 -3.19 0.62
CA ILE A 42 7.91 -3.51 0.29
C ILE A 42 7.53 -2.75 -0.98
N ASP A 43 7.23 -3.49 -2.04
CA ASP A 43 6.68 -2.92 -3.26
C ASP A 43 5.16 -2.85 -3.16
N ILE A 44 4.60 -1.66 -3.33
CA ILE A 44 3.15 -1.45 -3.37
C ILE A 44 2.79 -0.90 -4.75
N THR A 45 1.94 -1.60 -5.49
CA THR A 45 1.36 -1.06 -6.73
C THR A 45 -0.13 -0.82 -6.54
N VAL A 46 -0.56 0.39 -6.88
CA VAL A 46 -1.97 0.80 -6.89
C VAL A 46 -2.34 1.19 -8.32
N ASP A 47 -3.38 0.55 -8.86
CA ASP A 47 -4.05 0.96 -10.09
C ASP A 47 -5.35 1.67 -9.70
N VAL A 48 -5.49 2.93 -10.12
CA VAL A 48 -6.63 3.78 -9.79
C VAL A 48 -7.71 3.79 -10.88
N GLY A 49 -7.58 2.94 -11.91
CA GLY A 49 -8.57 2.76 -12.97
C GLY A 49 -8.69 3.92 -13.97
N ALA A 50 -7.88 4.98 -13.81
CA ALA A 50 -8.01 6.25 -14.52
C ALA A 50 -6.85 6.50 -15.49
N GLY A 51 -6.92 5.91 -16.68
CA GLY A 51 -6.01 6.20 -17.79
C GLY A 51 -4.73 5.33 -17.80
N ARG A 52 -3.63 5.90 -18.31
CA ARG A 52 -2.35 5.19 -18.54
C ARG A 52 -1.14 5.87 -17.90
N ALA A 53 -1.36 6.93 -17.12
CA ALA A 53 -0.28 7.62 -16.44
C ALA A 53 0.22 6.79 -15.25
N SER A 54 1.51 6.93 -14.93
CA SER A 54 2.14 6.23 -13.80
C SER A 54 3.15 7.13 -13.12
N ALA A 55 3.28 6.99 -11.80
CA ALA A 55 4.31 7.62 -11.00
C ALA A 55 4.81 6.64 -9.92
N THR A 56 6.05 6.80 -9.49
CA THR A 56 6.66 6.02 -8.40
C THR A 56 7.09 6.96 -7.30
N VAL A 57 6.73 6.62 -6.06
CA VAL A 57 7.09 7.37 -4.86
C VAL A 57 7.78 6.41 -3.90
N TRP A 58 8.82 6.89 -3.23
CA TRP A 58 9.52 6.16 -2.17
C TRP A 58 9.08 6.68 -0.82
N THR A 59 8.81 5.77 0.11
CA THR A 59 8.46 6.09 1.50
C THR A 59 9.05 5.02 2.42
N CYS A 60 8.98 5.26 3.71
CA CYS A 60 9.31 4.28 4.75
C CYS A 60 8.12 4.06 5.69
N ASP A 61 8.24 3.07 6.55
CA ASP A 61 7.30 2.80 7.62
C ASP A 61 7.39 3.85 8.74
N LEU A 62 6.31 3.94 9.53
CA LEU A 62 6.26 4.81 10.71
C LEU A 62 6.53 3.98 11.97
N THR A 63 7.75 4.05 12.47
CA THR A 63 8.18 3.28 13.65
C THR A 63 7.98 4.04 14.96
N LYS A 64 7.94 3.31 16.09
CA LYS A 64 8.00 3.92 17.43
C LYS A 64 9.24 4.79 17.61
N ARG A 65 10.39 4.35 17.08
CA ARG A 65 11.64 5.10 17.13
C ARG A 65 11.54 6.46 16.42
N TYR A 66 10.82 6.53 15.28
CA TYR A 66 10.55 7.80 14.62
C TYR A 66 9.79 8.76 15.55
N ILE A 67 8.79 8.24 16.27
CA ILE A 67 8.02 9.01 17.25
C ILE A 67 8.92 9.47 18.40
N GLU A 68 9.71 8.60 19.01
CA GLU A 68 10.61 8.93 20.12
C GLU A 68 11.59 10.04 19.75
N ILE A 69 12.20 9.98 18.56
CA ILE A 69 13.16 10.99 18.10
C ILE A 69 12.52 12.37 17.92
N ASN A 70 11.25 12.42 17.48
CA ASN A 70 10.60 13.66 17.08
C ASN A 70 9.52 14.16 18.06
N GLY A 71 9.10 13.33 19.03
CA GLY A 71 8.02 13.62 19.97
C GLY A 71 8.41 14.60 21.06
N ASP A 72 9.69 14.64 21.43
CA ASP A 72 10.19 15.43 22.56
C ASP A 72 10.46 16.90 22.21
N TYR A 73 10.11 17.36 21.01
CA TYR A 73 10.40 18.72 20.51
C TYR A 73 9.75 19.87 21.31
N ARG A 74 8.80 19.59 22.22
CA ARG A 74 8.07 20.61 23.00
C ARG A 74 7.78 20.22 24.46
N SER A 75 8.67 19.46 25.10
CA SER A 75 8.66 19.32 26.58
C SER A 75 9.49 20.42 27.23
#